data_AF-A0A395LDI7-F1
#
_entry.id   AF-A0A395LDI7-F1
#
_cell.length_a   1.000
_cell.length_b   1.000
_cell.length_c   1.000
_cell.angle_alpha   90.00
_cell.angle_beta   90.00
_cell.angle_gamma   90.00
#
_symmetry.space_group_name_H-M   'P 1'
#
loop_
_entity.id
_entity.type
_entity.pdbx_description
1 polymer ?
#
loop_
_entity_poly.entity_id
_entity_poly.type
_entity_poly.pdbx_seq_one_letter_code
_entity_poly.pdbx_strand_id
1 'polypeptide(L)'
;MSISVKTLLAAAVIGFALMPGLAKAESLAQLEKQGYKVSKLTKNKAGSQGWVASNGDKRFFCRMNVSIAVVSKKELVSITTAGRLVKLDRATFEATLGGPDPSLPLWSDLQAGRVKAPHVKGCTPLR
;
A
#
# COMPACT_ATOMS: atom_id res chain seq x y z
N MET A 1 46.65 36.19 16.01
CA MET A 1 45.77 35.68 14.94
C MET A 1 44.37 35.55 15.49
N SER A 2 43.51 36.53 15.19
CA SER A 2 42.14 36.60 15.70
C SER A 2 41.22 35.81 14.76
N ILE A 3 40.87 34.59 15.14
CA ILE A 3 39.91 33.80 14.37
C ILE A 3 38.52 34.39 14.63
N SER A 4 37.98 35.04 13.61
CA SER A 4 36.68 35.72 13.63
C SER A 4 35.56 34.70 13.80
N VAL A 5 34.75 34.88 14.84
CA VAL A 5 33.57 34.04 15.19
C VAL A 5 32.54 33.98 14.05
N LYS A 6 32.59 34.91 13.09
CA LYS A 6 31.69 34.94 11.94
C LYS A 6 31.83 33.73 10.99
N THR A 7 32.99 33.07 10.97
CA THR A 7 33.25 31.95 10.04
C THR A 7 32.69 30.61 10.53
N LEU A 8 32.29 30.50 11.80
CA LEU A 8 31.76 29.26 12.38
C LEU A 8 30.26 29.06 12.14
N LEU A 9 29.52 30.10 11.75
CA LEU A 9 28.06 30.01 11.53
C LEU A 9 27.67 29.54 10.12
N ALA A 10 28.60 29.58 9.15
CA ALA A 10 28.31 29.12 7.78
C ALA A 10 28.40 27.59 7.63
N ALA A 11 29.04 26.88 8.56
CA ALA A 11 29.22 25.43 8.48
C ALA A 11 28.07 24.61 9.11
N ALA A 12 27.20 25.22 9.90
CA ALA A 12 26.16 24.50 10.64
C ALA A 12 24.86 24.25 9.83
N VAL A 13 24.66 24.95 8.70
CA VAL A 13 23.40 24.84 7.91
C VAL A 13 23.49 23.74 6.83
N ILE A 14 24.68 23.26 6.49
CA ILE A 14 24.87 22.28 5.39
C ILE A 14 24.66 20.83 5.88
N GLY A 15 24.68 20.59 7.20
CA GLY A 15 24.62 19.23 7.77
C GLY A 15 23.22 18.58 7.84
N PHE A 16 22.14 19.34 7.68
CA PHE A 16 20.77 18.80 7.89
C PHE A 16 20.06 18.31 6.62
N ALA A 17 20.65 18.50 5.43
CA ALA A 17 20.05 18.08 4.16
C ALA A 17 20.25 16.58 3.83
N LEU A 18 21.03 15.86 4.65
CA LEU A 18 21.31 14.43 4.49
C LEU A 18 20.73 13.61 5.64
N MET A 19 19.52 13.91 6.08
CA MET A 19 18.74 12.88 6.77
C MET A 19 18.33 11.87 5.69
N PRO A 20 18.83 10.62 5.69
CA PRO A 20 18.20 9.57 4.91
C PRO A 20 16.78 9.53 5.43
N GLY A 21 15.83 10.02 4.63
CA GLY A 21 14.44 10.15 5.02
C GLY A 21 14.06 8.84 5.69
N LEU A 22 13.66 8.92 6.96
CA LEU A 22 13.08 7.81 7.69
C LEU A 22 12.20 7.09 6.69
N ALA A 23 12.48 5.82 6.42
CA ALA A 23 11.74 5.01 5.45
C ALA A 23 10.32 4.79 6.01
N LYS A 24 9.56 5.88 6.11
CA LYS A 24 8.18 5.90 6.53
C LYS A 24 7.45 5.22 5.39
N ALA A 25 6.73 4.16 5.74
CA ALA A 25 5.85 3.54 4.77
C ALA A 25 4.84 4.61 4.34
N GLU A 26 4.89 5.00 3.07
CA GLU A 26 3.98 5.99 2.51
C GLU A 26 2.57 5.40 2.49
N SER A 27 1.55 6.23 2.73
CA SER A 27 0.18 5.77 2.54
C SER A 27 -0.20 5.84 1.06
N LEU A 28 -1.04 4.91 0.60
CA LEU A 28 -1.52 4.94 -0.78
C LEU A 28 -2.20 6.27 -1.12
N ALA A 29 -3.05 6.78 -0.21
CA ALA A 29 -3.74 8.06 -0.39
C ALA A 29 -2.77 9.23 -0.61
N GLN A 30 -1.61 9.22 0.05
CA GLN A 30 -0.59 10.25 -0.13
C GLN A 30 0.11 10.12 -1.49
N LEU A 31 0.41 8.89 -1.91
CA LEU A 31 0.99 8.62 -3.24
C LEU A 31 0.03 9.01 -4.37
N GLU A 32 -1.26 8.72 -4.23
CA GLU A 32 -2.28 9.12 -5.21
C GLU A 32 -2.39 10.64 -5.33
N LYS A 33 -2.37 11.38 -4.21
CA LYS A 33 -2.32 12.85 -4.20
C LYS A 33 -1.08 13.42 -4.89
N GLN A 34 0.03 12.67 -4.86
CA GLN A 34 1.28 13.02 -5.56
C GLN A 34 1.29 12.56 -7.03
N GLY A 35 0.17 12.05 -7.55
CA GLY A 35 0.04 11.63 -8.94
C GLY A 35 0.63 10.26 -9.26
N TYR A 36 0.92 9.42 -8.26
CA TYR A 36 1.35 8.05 -8.52
C TYR A 36 0.21 7.22 -9.11
N LYS A 37 0.54 6.42 -10.12
CA LYS A 37 -0.39 5.47 -10.73
C LYS A 37 -0.25 4.11 -10.06
N VAL A 38 -1.37 3.46 -9.78
CA VAL A 38 -1.43 2.13 -9.18
C VAL A 38 -1.49 1.06 -10.27
N SER A 39 -0.66 0.03 -10.18
CA SER A 39 -0.65 -1.10 -11.11
C SER A 39 -1.83 -2.04 -10.90
N LYS A 40 -1.98 -3.03 -11.77
CA LYS A 40 -2.78 -4.24 -11.47
C LYS A 40 -2.19 -4.98 -10.26
N LEU A 41 -3.00 -5.81 -9.61
CA LEU A 41 -2.55 -6.66 -8.51
C LEU A 41 -1.37 -7.53 -8.97
N THR A 42 -0.33 -7.58 -8.16
CA THR A 42 0.91 -8.30 -8.43
C THR A 42 1.48 -8.93 -7.16
N LYS A 43 2.60 -9.63 -7.30
CA LYS A 43 3.37 -10.18 -6.20
C LYS A 43 4.77 -9.57 -6.18
N ASN A 44 5.29 -9.30 -4.98
CA ASN A 44 6.70 -8.98 -4.83
C ASN A 44 7.56 -10.26 -4.88
N LYS A 45 8.90 -10.11 -4.82
CA LYS A 45 9.85 -11.23 -4.80
C LYS A 45 9.63 -12.21 -3.62
N ALA A 46 9.06 -11.73 -2.52
CA ALA A 46 8.71 -12.54 -1.35
C ALA A 46 7.32 -13.20 -1.45
N GLY A 47 6.65 -13.12 -2.60
CA GLY A 47 5.33 -13.71 -2.84
C GLY A 47 4.15 -12.97 -2.20
N SER A 48 4.38 -11.85 -1.51
CA SER A 48 3.31 -11.03 -0.95
C SER A 48 2.53 -10.34 -2.05
N GLN A 49 1.20 -10.38 -1.95
CA GLN A 49 0.31 -9.68 -2.87
C GLN A 49 0.21 -8.19 -2.56
N GLY A 50 0.08 -7.39 -3.61
CA GLY A 50 -0.06 -5.94 -3.50
C GLY A 50 -0.03 -5.26 -4.86
N TRP A 51 0.22 -3.96 -4.84
CA TRP A 51 0.26 -3.13 -6.04
C TRP A 51 1.56 -2.33 -6.08
N VAL A 52 1.96 -1.95 -7.29
CA VAL A 52 3.05 -1.00 -7.48
C VAL A 52 2.45 0.37 -7.74
N ALA A 53 2.76 1.32 -6.87
CA ALA A 53 2.51 2.74 -7.12
C ALA A 53 3.76 3.33 -7.80
N SER A 54 3.60 3.94 -8.97
CA SER A 54 4.72 4.50 -9.76
C SER A 54 4.47 5.93 -10.21
N ASN A 55 5.51 6.76 -10.16
CA ASN A 55 5.56 8.10 -10.75
C ASN A 55 6.96 8.33 -11.35
N GLY A 56 7.08 8.22 -12.67
CA GLY A 56 8.37 8.15 -13.36
C GLY A 56 9.21 6.96 -12.84
N ASP A 57 10.44 7.22 -12.44
CA ASP A 57 11.37 6.20 -11.94
C ASP A 57 11.11 5.78 -10.48
N LYS A 58 10.32 6.58 -9.74
CA LYS A 58 9.99 6.28 -8.34
C LYS A 58 8.88 5.25 -8.27
N ARG A 59 9.14 4.16 -7.55
CA ARG A 59 8.20 3.05 -7.38
C ARG A 59 8.09 2.65 -5.92
N PHE A 60 6.88 2.29 -5.51
CA PHE A 60 6.58 1.77 -4.18
C PHE A 60 5.75 0.51 -4.31
N PHE A 61 6.02 -0.48 -3.47
CA PHE A 61 5.18 -1.66 -3.31
C PHE A 61 4.22 -1.45 -2.14
N CYS A 62 2.94 -1.39 -2.46
CA CYS A 62 1.83 -1.23 -1.55
C CYS A 62 1.23 -2.61 -1.24
N ARG A 63 1.49 -3.13 -0.04
CA ARG A 63 1.06 -4.49 0.34
C ARG A 63 -0.45 -4.54 0.56
N MET A 64 -1.08 -5.60 0.09
CA MET A 64 -2.51 -5.84 0.30
C MET A 64 -2.86 -6.04 1.78
N ASN A 65 -3.96 -5.43 2.20
CA ASN A 65 -4.59 -5.55 3.51
C ASN A 65 -6.04 -6.03 3.38
N VAL A 66 -6.25 -7.12 2.62
CA VAL A 66 -7.57 -7.70 2.39
C VAL A 66 -7.47 -9.20 2.58
N SER A 67 -8.34 -9.75 3.42
CA SER A 67 -8.47 -11.20 3.66
C SER A 67 -9.69 -11.81 2.99
N ILE A 68 -10.70 -11.02 2.62
CA ILE A 68 -11.94 -11.47 1.97
C ILE A 68 -12.36 -10.45 0.90
N ALA A 69 -12.81 -10.93 -0.26
CA ALA A 69 -13.34 -10.09 -1.32
C ALA A 69 -14.58 -10.71 -1.97
N VAL A 70 -15.47 -9.87 -2.48
CA VAL A 70 -16.68 -10.28 -3.20
C VAL A 70 -16.34 -10.60 -4.64
N VAL A 71 -16.72 -11.79 -5.12
CA VAL A 71 -16.59 -12.17 -6.53
C VAL A 71 -17.93 -12.00 -7.25
N SER A 72 -19.03 -12.37 -6.60
CA SER A 72 -20.38 -12.27 -7.16
C SER A 72 -21.43 -12.09 -6.07
N LYS A 73 -22.71 -12.09 -6.45
CA LYS A 73 -23.83 -12.08 -5.49
C LYS A 73 -23.86 -13.30 -4.57
N LYS A 74 -23.24 -14.42 -4.96
CA LYS A 74 -23.25 -15.68 -4.19
C LYS A 74 -21.88 -16.11 -3.68
N GLU A 75 -20.81 -15.51 -4.21
CA GLU A 75 -19.44 -16.00 -3.98
C GLU A 75 -18.56 -14.91 -3.38
N LEU A 76 -17.86 -15.27 -2.30
CA LEU A 76 -16.72 -14.56 -1.77
C LEU A 76 -15.46 -15.40 -1.98
N VAL A 77 -14.30 -14.76 -1.90
CA VAL A 77 -13.01 -15.44 -1.78
C VAL A 77 -12.30 -15.00 -0.52
N SER A 78 -11.88 -15.96 0.30
CA SER A 78 -10.86 -15.74 1.32
C SER A 78 -9.47 -15.81 0.68
N ILE A 79 -8.64 -14.81 0.97
CA ILE A 79 -7.32 -14.65 0.39
C ILE A 79 -6.30 -15.00 1.48
N THR A 80 -5.60 -16.10 1.27
CA THR A 80 -4.56 -16.57 2.19
C THR A 80 -3.30 -15.70 2.11
N THR A 81 -2.40 -15.84 3.08
CA THR A 81 -1.10 -15.14 3.12
C THR A 81 -0.21 -15.46 1.90
N ALA A 82 -0.26 -16.70 1.39
CA ALA A 82 0.42 -17.12 0.15
C ALA A 82 -0.29 -16.65 -1.12
N GLY A 83 -1.48 -16.05 -0.97
CA GLY A 83 -2.31 -15.55 -2.06
C GLY A 83 -3.11 -16.60 -2.81
N ARG A 84 -3.33 -17.76 -2.20
CA ARG A 84 -4.36 -18.70 -2.64
C ARG A 84 -5.74 -18.12 -2.33
N LEU A 85 -6.66 -18.27 -3.27
CA LEU A 85 -8.07 -17.94 -3.11
C LEU A 85 -8.83 -19.19 -2.67
N VAL A 86 -9.60 -19.07 -1.59
CA VAL A 86 -10.50 -20.10 -1.08
C VAL A 86 -11.91 -19.58 -1.25
N LYS A 87 -12.73 -20.30 -2.03
CA LYS A 87 -14.12 -19.91 -2.28
C LYS A 87 -14.95 -20.06 -1.01
N LEU A 88 -15.84 -19.11 -0.79
CA LEU A 88 -16.82 -19.12 0.29
C LEU A 88 -18.20 -18.84 -0.30
N ASP A 89 -19.21 -19.51 0.24
CA ASP A 89 -20.60 -19.14 -0.01
C ASP A 89 -20.94 -17.87 0.76
N ARG A 90 -21.42 -16.86 0.03
CA ARG A 90 -21.67 -15.52 0.57
C ARG A 90 -22.81 -15.52 1.58
N ALA A 91 -23.90 -16.22 1.29
CA ALA A 91 -25.07 -16.25 2.16
C ALA A 91 -24.73 -16.87 3.52
N THR A 92 -23.98 -17.98 3.50
CA THR A 92 -23.50 -18.65 4.71
C THR A 92 -22.58 -17.74 5.51
N PHE A 93 -21.60 -17.10 4.86
CA PHE A 93 -20.67 -16.20 5.53
C PHE A 93 -21.37 -14.99 6.18
N GLU A 94 -22.23 -14.30 5.43
CA GLU A 94 -22.96 -13.13 5.95
C GLU A 94 -23.95 -13.51 7.07
N ALA A 95 -24.58 -14.68 6.99
CA ALA A 95 -25.44 -15.18 8.07
C ALA A 95 -24.66 -15.35 9.39
N THR A 96 -23.40 -15.80 9.35
CA THR A 96 -22.57 -15.90 10.56
C THR A 96 -22.15 -14.55 11.16
N LEU A 97 -22.16 -13.49 10.35
CA LEU A 97 -21.85 -12.13 10.79
C LEU A 97 -23.09 -11.34 11.25
N GLY A 98 -24.30 -11.90 11.08
CA GLY A 98 -25.56 -11.20 11.35
C GLY A 98 -26.01 -10.27 10.22
N GLY A 99 -25.45 -10.40 9.01
CA GLY A 99 -25.85 -9.64 7.82
C GLY A 99 -24.70 -9.34 6.85
N PRO A 100 -25.00 -8.65 5.72
CA PRO A 100 -23.99 -8.27 4.74
C PRO A 100 -22.96 -7.29 5.28
N ASP A 101 -21.69 -7.49 4.93
CA ASP A 101 -20.60 -6.56 5.25
C ASP A 101 -20.32 -5.63 4.05
N PRO A 102 -20.69 -4.33 4.13
CA PRO A 102 -20.51 -3.38 3.03
C PRO A 102 -19.05 -2.94 2.87
N SER A 103 -18.15 -3.30 3.78
CA SER A 103 -16.73 -2.94 3.70
C SER A 103 -15.93 -3.86 2.77
N LEU A 104 -16.49 -5.01 2.40
CA LEU A 104 -15.80 -5.99 1.56
C LEU A 104 -15.58 -5.45 0.14
N PRO A 105 -14.33 -5.42 -0.35
CA PRO A 105 -14.03 -4.98 -1.70
C PRO A 105 -14.48 -5.99 -2.76
N LEU A 106 -14.72 -5.50 -3.98
CA LEU A 106 -14.86 -6.36 -5.15
C LEU A 106 -13.50 -6.92 -5.56
N TRP A 107 -13.44 -8.23 -5.80
CA TRP A 107 -12.21 -8.89 -6.25
C TRP A 107 -11.71 -8.32 -7.58
N SER A 108 -12.62 -7.99 -8.50
CA SER A 108 -12.30 -7.37 -9.79
C SER A 108 -11.66 -5.98 -9.64
N ASP A 109 -12.08 -5.19 -8.65
CA ASP A 109 -11.48 -3.89 -8.34
C ASP A 109 -10.06 -4.05 -7.78
N LEU A 110 -9.87 -5.01 -6.87
CA LEU A 110 -8.54 -5.34 -6.34
C LEU A 110 -7.59 -5.75 -7.46
N GLN A 111 -8.02 -6.65 -8.36
CA GLN A 111 -7.23 -7.09 -9.50
C GLN A 111 -6.85 -5.94 -10.44
N ALA A 112 -7.79 -5.01 -10.67
CA ALA A 112 -7.59 -3.85 -11.53
C ALA A 112 -6.73 -2.75 -10.88
N GLY A 113 -6.42 -2.82 -9.58
CA GLY A 113 -5.72 -1.76 -8.86
C GLY A 113 -6.62 -0.60 -8.43
N ARG A 114 -7.95 -0.75 -8.53
CA ARG A 114 -8.94 0.23 -8.05
C ARG A 114 -9.14 0.06 -6.55
N VAL A 115 -8.07 0.27 -5.79
CA VAL A 115 -8.05 -0.03 -4.36
C VAL A 115 -8.19 1.23 -3.52
N LYS A 116 -8.86 1.10 -2.38
CA LYS A 116 -9.01 2.19 -1.41
C LYS A 116 -7.93 2.08 -0.35
N ALA A 117 -7.57 3.21 0.27
CA ALA A 117 -6.55 3.26 1.31
C ALA A 117 -6.71 2.20 2.43
N PRO A 118 -7.91 1.85 2.94
CA PRO A 118 -8.06 0.83 3.98
C PRO A 118 -7.62 -0.59 3.54
N HIS A 119 -7.66 -0.87 2.24
CA HIS A 119 -7.32 -2.16 1.65
C HIS A 119 -5.81 -2.34 1.47
N VAL A 120 -5.02 -1.34 1.86
CA VAL A 120 -3.60 -1.25 1.57
C VAL A 120 -2.85 -0.99 2.88
N LYS A 121 -1.86 -1.84 3.20
CA LYS A 121 -0.88 -1.55 4.25
C LYS A 121 0.11 -0.51 3.73
N GLY A 122 0.97 0.01 4.60
CA GLY A 122 2.00 0.97 4.21
C GLY A 122 2.80 0.53 2.96
N CYS A 123 3.05 1.50 2.08
CA CYS A 123 3.80 1.31 0.85
C CYS A 123 5.30 1.51 1.09
N THR A 124 6.11 0.59 0.55
CA THR A 124 7.57 0.59 0.76
C THR A 124 8.29 0.88 -0.56
N PRO A 125 9.38 1.67 -0.57
CA PRO A 125 10.13 1.93 -1.79
C PRO A 125 10.60 0.63 -2.47
N LEU A 126 10.37 0.53 -3.77
CA LEU A 126 10.96 -0.52 -4.62
C LEU A 126 12.31 -0.01 -5.13
N ARG A 127 13.38 -0.64 -4.66
CA ARG A 127 14.74 -0.48 -5.20
C ARG A 127 15.00 -1.49 -6.30
#